data_AF-A0A915CRK3-F1
#
_entry.id   AF-A0A915CRK3-F1
#
_cell.length_a   1.000
_cell.length_b   1.000
_cell.length_c   1.000
_cell.angle_alpha   90.00
_cell.angle_beta   90.00
_cell.angle_gamma   90.00
#
_symmetry.space_group_name_H-M   'P 1'
#
loop_
_entity.id
_entity.type
_entity.pdbx_description
1 polymer ?
#
loop_
_entity_poly.entity_id
_entity_poly.type
_entity_poly.pdbx_seq_one_letter_code
_entity_poly.pdbx_strand_id
1 'polypeptide(L)'
;MSFSSPLKEYGKNAGKSGAKLYLTEDEEYVIKSVGKDEGEMLSKMAHKYRQHMQSTSLLTVFIGSFGYAKPKEEEIRYVVMKNLAFKLADGYKKYDLKGILDFKDPAKRTESEMIQI
;
A
#
# COMPACT_ATOMS: atom_id res chain seq x y z
N MET A 1 -20.38 -7.95 0.70
CA MET A 1 -19.90 -6.58 0.94
C MET A 1 -21.06 -5.72 1.38
N SER A 2 -21.03 -5.22 2.61
CA SER A 2 -21.86 -4.08 3.00
C SER A 2 -21.14 -2.81 2.55
N PHE A 3 -21.73 -2.04 1.65
CA PHE A 3 -21.12 -0.78 1.17
C PHE A 3 -21.20 0.35 2.21
N SER A 4 -21.83 0.13 3.37
CA SER A 4 -22.03 1.14 4.41
C SER A 4 -21.06 1.06 5.57
N SER A 5 -20.18 0.06 5.59
CA SER A 5 -19.26 -0.14 6.72
C SER A 5 -18.09 0.86 6.65
N PRO A 6 -17.70 1.44 7.80
CA PRO A 6 -16.62 2.42 7.84
C PRO A 6 -15.25 1.78 7.52
N LEU A 7 -14.37 2.58 6.93
CA LEU A 7 -12.97 2.19 6.73
C LEU A 7 -12.17 2.29 8.03
N LYS A 8 -11.32 1.30 8.28
CA LYS A 8 -10.39 1.28 9.44
C LYS A 8 -9.08 1.95 9.02
N GLU A 9 -8.69 3.05 9.67
CA GLU A 9 -7.36 3.64 9.44
C GLU A 9 -6.26 2.73 10.01
N TYR A 10 -5.30 2.36 9.18
CA TYR A 10 -4.23 1.43 9.53
C TYR A 10 -2.90 2.16 9.69
N GLY A 11 -2.35 2.13 10.91
CA GLY A 11 -1.06 2.73 11.24
C GLY A 11 -1.09 4.25 11.25
N LYS A 12 -1.15 4.87 12.44
CA LYS A 12 -1.16 6.33 12.62
C LYS A 12 0.08 7.08 12.08
N ASN A 13 1.07 6.37 11.52
CA ASN A 13 2.32 6.89 10.97
C ASN A 13 2.79 6.02 9.79
N ALA A 14 1.96 5.86 8.76
CA ALA A 14 2.26 5.00 7.62
C ALA A 14 3.44 5.52 6.77
N GLY A 15 4.65 5.15 7.21
CA GLY A 15 5.92 5.31 6.52
C GLY A 15 6.44 6.75 6.41
N LYS A 16 7.70 6.88 5.96
CA LYS A 16 8.36 8.17 5.69
C LYS A 16 7.59 9.06 4.70
N SER A 17 6.69 8.49 3.90
CA SER A 17 5.91 9.20 2.89
C SER A 17 4.68 9.94 3.43
N GLY A 18 4.28 9.71 4.69
CA GLY A 18 3.08 10.35 5.26
C GLY A 18 1.77 9.93 4.58
N ALA A 19 1.78 8.77 3.90
CA ALA A 19 0.61 8.28 3.17
C ALA A 19 -0.41 7.72 4.16
N LYS A 20 -1.70 8.00 3.99
CA LYS A 20 -2.77 7.38 4.76
C LYS A 20 -3.12 6.03 4.19
N LEU A 21 -3.26 5.03 5.07
CA LEU A 21 -3.67 3.69 4.73
C LEU A 21 -4.97 3.35 5.46
N TYR A 22 -5.89 2.74 4.73
CA TYR A 22 -7.17 2.29 5.25
C TYR A 22 -7.41 0.85 4.84
N LEU A 23 -8.15 0.13 5.68
CA LEU A 23 -8.65 -1.22 5.42
C LEU A 23 -10.17 -1.20 5.33
N THR A 24 -10.72 -2.04 4.45
CA THR A 24 -12.15 -2.37 4.51
C THR A 24 -12.47 -3.13 5.80
N GLU A 25 -13.75 -3.16 6.19
CA GLU A 25 -14.16 -3.85 7.42
C GLU A 25 -13.76 -5.33 7.43
N ASP A 26 -13.94 -5.99 6.29
CA ASP A 26 -13.55 -7.38 6.01
C ASP A 26 -12.06 -7.55 5.71
N GLU A 27 -11.28 -6.46 5.68
CA GLU A 27 -9.84 -6.44 5.44
C GLU A 27 -9.41 -7.04 4.09
N GLU A 28 -10.35 -7.19 3.14
CA GLU A 28 -10.03 -7.72 1.81
C GLU A 28 -9.25 -6.69 0.96
N TYR A 29 -9.48 -5.39 1.20
CA TYR A 29 -8.85 -4.32 0.42
C TYR A 29 -8.14 -3.30 1.31
N VAL A 30 -7.05 -2.78 0.76
CA VAL A 30 -6.32 -1.62 1.28
C VAL A 30 -6.64 -0.43 0.38
N ILE A 31 -6.96 0.72 0.98
CA ILE A 31 -7.01 2.01 0.31
C ILE A 31 -5.82 2.83 0.77
N LYS A 32 -4.97 3.27 -0.17
CA LYS A 32 -3.78 4.08 0.12
C LYS A 32 -3.87 5.44 -0.55
N SER A 33 -3.56 6.52 0.18
CA SER A 33 -3.33 7.82 -0.45
C SER A 33 -1.98 7.82 -1.18
N VAL A 34 -1.96 8.34 -2.40
CA VAL A 34 -0.73 8.46 -3.21
C VAL A 34 -0.48 9.91 -3.57
N GLY A 35 0.80 10.28 -3.65
CA GLY A 35 1.20 11.59 -4.14
C GLY A 35 0.86 11.78 -5.61
N LYS A 36 0.87 13.04 -6.08
CA LYS A 36 0.59 13.37 -7.48
C LYS A 36 1.49 12.59 -8.45
N ASP A 37 2.80 12.61 -8.20
CA ASP A 37 3.80 11.97 -9.06
C ASP A 37 3.66 10.44 -9.07
N GLU A 38 3.40 9.82 -7.90
CA GLU A 38 3.12 8.39 -7.79
C GLU A 38 1.85 8.01 -8.58
N GLY A 39 0.78 8.81 -8.46
CA GLY A 39 -0.46 8.58 -9.19
C GLY A 39 -0.30 8.72 -10.70
N GLU A 40 0.49 9.69 -11.17
CA GLU A 40 0.82 9.84 -12.59
C GLU A 40 1.68 8.67 -13.10
N MET A 41 2.64 8.21 -12.30
CA MET A 41 3.45 7.04 -12.60
C MET A 41 2.59 5.78 -12.74
N LEU A 42 1.69 5.52 -11.79
CA LEU A 42 0.76 4.39 -11.85
C LEU A 42 -0.12 4.44 -13.10
N SER A 43 -0.62 5.62 -13.45
CA SER A 43 -1.42 5.83 -14.65
C SER A 43 -0.63 5.52 -15.92
N LYS A 44 0.61 6.00 -16.03
CA LYS A 44 1.51 5.71 -17.16
C LYS A 44 1.86 4.22 -17.25
N MET A 45 1.92 3.51 -16.12
CA MET A 45 2.21 2.08 -16.06
C MET A 45 1.00 1.18 -16.32
N ALA A 46 -0.23 1.70 -16.27
CA ALA A 46 -1.46 0.91 -16.26
C ALA A 46 -1.57 -0.10 -17.42
N HIS A 47 -1.19 0.30 -18.64
CA HIS A 47 -1.22 -0.60 -19.80
C HIS A 47 -0.24 -1.77 -19.65
N LYS A 48 1.02 -1.48 -19.30
CA LYS A 48 2.06 -2.50 -19.09
C LYS A 48 1.73 -3.41 -17.91
N TYR A 49 1.19 -2.83 -16.83
CA TYR A 49 0.69 -3.56 -15.68
C TYR A 49 -0.38 -4.56 -16.11
N ARG A 50 -1.39 -4.14 -16.86
CA ARG A 50 -2.47 -5.03 -17.33
C ARG A 50 -1.94 -6.19 -18.18
N GLN A 51 -0.98 -5.92 -19.07
CA GLN A 51 -0.34 -6.97 -19.86
C GLN A 51 0.41 -7.98 -18.97
N HIS A 52 1.15 -7.49 -17.97
CA HIS A 52 1.87 -8.35 -17.02
C HIS A 52 0.93 -9.22 -16.17
N MET A 53 -0.23 -8.69 -15.79
CA MET A 53 -1.21 -9.41 -14.97
C MET A 53 -1.97 -10.52 -15.73
N GLN A 54 -1.68 -10.77 -17.01
CA GLN A 54 -2.26 -11.89 -17.76
C GLN A 54 -1.72 -13.26 -17.31
N SER A 55 -0.56 -13.28 -16.64
CA SER A 55 0.01 -14.47 -16.00
C SER A 55 0.02 -14.34 -14.47
N THR A 56 0.31 -15.43 -13.76
CA THR A 56 0.52 -15.40 -12.31
C THR A 56 1.60 -14.38 -11.95
N SER A 57 1.27 -13.45 -11.04
CA SER A 57 2.17 -12.36 -10.61
C SER A 57 2.12 -12.20 -9.09
N LEU A 58 3.25 -11.75 -8.52
CA LEU A 58 3.35 -11.32 -7.14
C LEU A 58 3.09 -9.81 -6.98
N LEU A 59 2.89 -9.08 -8.09
CA LEU A 59 2.52 -7.67 -8.00
C LEU A 59 1.16 -7.52 -7.34
N THR A 60 1.03 -6.43 -6.59
CA THR A 60 -0.23 -6.03 -6.00
C THR A 60 -1.34 -5.94 -7.05
N VAL A 61 -2.50 -6.51 -6.73
CA VAL A 61 -3.70 -6.39 -7.57
C VAL A 61 -4.35 -5.05 -7.30
N PHE A 62 -4.25 -4.11 -8.24
CA PHE A 62 -4.95 -2.83 -8.21
C PHE A 62 -6.37 -3.00 -8.75
N ILE A 63 -7.34 -2.47 -8.01
CA ILE A 63 -8.76 -2.52 -8.35
C ILE A 63 -9.20 -1.21 -8.99
N GLY A 64 -8.64 -0.08 -8.55
CA GLY A 64 -8.96 1.23 -9.10
C GLY A 64 -8.14 2.36 -8.48
N SER A 65 -8.25 3.53 -9.09
CA SER A 65 -7.72 4.79 -8.57
C SER A 65 -8.79 5.87 -8.62
N PHE A 66 -8.86 6.68 -7.57
CA PHE A 66 -9.91 7.68 -7.36
C PHE A 66 -9.28 8.98 -6.89
N GLY A 67 -9.74 10.09 -7.45
CA GLY A 67 -9.37 11.45 -7.02
C GLY A 67 -10.47 12.08 -6.19
N TYR A 68 -10.09 12.76 -5.12
CA TYR A 68 -10.99 13.60 -4.32
C TYR A 68 -10.35 14.95 -4.05
N ALA A 69 -11.05 16.02 -4.40
CA ALA A 69 -10.66 17.39 -4.09
C ALA A 69 -11.85 18.15 -3.54
N LYS A 70 -11.63 18.95 -2.49
CA LYS A 70 -12.59 19.97 -2.09
C LYS A 70 -12.39 21.23 -2.94
N PRO A 71 -13.40 22.12 -3.02
CA PRO A 71 -13.22 23.41 -3.67
C PRO A 71 -12.01 24.15 -3.09
N LYS A 72 -11.07 24.56 -3.96
CA LYS A 72 -9.82 25.26 -3.60
C LYS A 72 -8.77 24.43 -2.84
N GLU A 73 -8.91 23.10 -2.77
CA GLU A 73 -7.88 22.20 -2.25
C GLU A 73 -7.25 21.38 -3.39
N GLU A 74 -6.01 20.91 -3.18
CA GLU A 74 -5.38 19.98 -4.10
C GLU A 74 -6.07 18.61 -4.09
N GLU A 75 -6.07 17.92 -5.23
CA GLU A 75 -6.63 16.58 -5.35
C GLU A 75 -5.78 15.57 -4.56
N ILE A 76 -6.42 14.87 -3.63
CA ILE A 76 -5.87 13.67 -3.00
C ILE A 76 -6.27 12.47 -3.85
N ARG A 77 -5.28 11.70 -4.28
CA ARG A 77 -5.52 10.45 -5.00
C ARG A 77 -5.44 9.27 -4.07
N TYR A 78 -6.35 8.34 -4.28
CA TYR A 78 -6.41 7.06 -3.61
C TYR A 78 -6.25 5.93 -4.62
N VAL A 79 -5.58 4.87 -4.19
CA VAL A 79 -5.54 3.60 -4.91
C VAL A 79 -6.16 2.52 -4.05
N VAL A 80 -7.03 1.72 -4.65
CA VAL A 80 -7.64 0.56 -4.01
C VAL A 80 -6.93 -0.68 -4.50
N MET A 81 -6.45 -1.50 -3.57
CA MET A 81 -5.66 -2.69 -3.87
C MET A 81 -6.04 -3.85 -2.97
N LYS A 82 -5.87 -5.08 -3.46
CA LYS A 82 -6.13 -6.29 -2.67
C LYS A 82 -5.13 -6.38 -1.51
N ASN A 83 -5.63 -6.65 -0.31
CA ASN A 83 -4.79 -6.85 0.87
C ASN A 83 -4.10 -8.21 0.80
N LEU A 84 -2.76 -8.22 0.76
CA LEU A 84 -1.98 -9.45 0.76
C LEU A 84 -2.11 -10.21 2.09
N ALA A 85 -2.35 -9.50 3.20
CA ALA A 85 -2.46 -10.08 4.53
C ALA A 85 -3.87 -10.59 4.85
N PHE A 86 -4.86 -10.42 3.98
CA PHE A 86 -6.26 -10.83 4.20
C PHE A 86 -6.43 -12.30 4.62
N LYS A 87 -5.47 -13.18 4.27
CA LYS A 87 -5.52 -14.61 4.58
C LYS A 87 -4.60 -15.06 5.72
N LEU A 88 -3.85 -14.14 6.32
CA LEU A 88 -2.95 -14.48 7.42
C LEU A 88 -3.74 -14.45 8.72
N ALA A 89 -3.87 -15.61 9.37
CA ALA A 89 -4.45 -15.68 10.71
C ALA A 89 -3.60 -14.88 11.72
N ASP A 90 -4.17 -14.59 12.87
CA ASP A 90 -3.45 -13.91 13.94
C ASP A 90 -2.24 -14.74 14.41
N GLY A 91 -1.14 -14.06 14.76
CA GLY A 91 0.07 -14.68 15.31
C GLY A 91 1.21 -14.94 14.31
N TYR A 92 1.00 -14.69 13.01
CA TYR A 92 2.08 -14.78 12.02
C TYR A 92 2.94 -13.50 12.00
N LYS A 93 4.26 -13.69 11.87
CA LYS A 93 5.22 -12.58 11.74
C LYS A 93 5.17 -12.00 10.32
N LYS A 94 5.19 -10.68 10.22
CA LYS A 94 5.26 -9.93 8.96
C LYS A 94 6.68 -9.39 8.76
N TYR A 95 7.16 -9.43 7.52
CA TYR A 95 8.51 -8.99 7.15
C TYR A 95 8.43 -8.11 5.91
N ASP A 96 9.12 -6.96 5.91
CA ASP A 96 9.33 -6.15 4.71
C ASP A 96 10.76 -6.37 4.18
N LEU A 97 10.89 -7.28 3.22
CA LEU A 97 12.18 -7.66 2.65
C LEU A 97 12.50 -6.78 1.44
N LYS A 98 13.52 -5.92 1.56
CA LYS A 98 13.96 -5.03 0.47
C LYS A 98 15.17 -5.52 -0.34
N GLY A 99 15.87 -6.57 0.12
CA GLY A 99 16.97 -7.20 -0.60
C GLY A 99 18.22 -6.32 -0.85
N ILE A 100 18.34 -5.18 -0.17
CA ILE A 100 19.45 -4.23 -0.33
C ILE A 100 20.64 -4.71 0.52
N LEU A 101 21.81 -4.91 -0.10
CA LEU A 101 23.07 -5.32 0.57
C LEU A 101 23.99 -4.15 0.94
N ASP A 102 23.49 -2.90 0.92
CA ASP A 102 24.29 -1.72 1.32
C ASP A 102 24.36 -1.62 2.85
N PHE A 103 25.10 -2.56 3.43
CA PHE A 103 25.37 -2.65 4.86
C PHE A 103 26.46 -1.64 5.24
N LYS A 104 26.09 -0.38 5.44
CA LYS A 104 26.87 0.48 6.33
C LYS A 104 26.72 -0.06 7.76
N ASP A 105 27.60 -1.01 8.07
CA ASP A 105 27.88 -1.60 9.38
C ASP A 105 26.72 -2.40 10.03
N PRO A 106 26.71 -3.75 9.86
CA PRO A 106 25.72 -4.64 10.48
C PRO A 106 25.70 -4.57 12.01
N ALA A 107 26.77 -4.12 12.65
CA ALA A 107 26.88 -4.04 14.10
C ALA A 107 26.11 -2.84 14.70
N LYS A 108 25.59 -1.93 13.88
CA LYS A 108 24.94 -0.69 14.33
C LYS A 108 23.42 -0.67 14.19
N ARG A 109 22.81 -1.70 13.59
CA ARG A 109 21.35 -1.79 13.50
C ARG A 109 20.80 -2.72 14.57
N THR A 110 19.90 -2.19 15.40
CA THR A 110 19.08 -3.02 16.29
C THR A 110 18.03 -3.77 15.46
N GLU A 111 17.58 -4.92 15.94
CA GLU A 111 16.58 -5.79 15.27
C GLU A 111 15.31 -5.02 14.82
N SER A 112 14.98 -3.95 15.55
CA SER A 112 13.92 -2.98 15.27
C SER A 112 14.07 -2.17 13.96
N GLU A 113 15.27 -2.03 13.40
CA GLU A 113 15.50 -1.26 12.17
C GLU A 113 15.41 -2.12 10.90
N MET A 114 15.59 -3.43 11.03
CA MET A 114 15.36 -4.39 9.94
C MET A 114 13.90 -4.86 9.87
N ILE A 115 13.13 -4.60 10.91
CA ILE A 115 11.71 -4.94 11.05
C ILE A 115 10.94 -3.64 11.20
N GLN A 116 10.63 -2.98 10.09
CA GLN A 116 9.64 -1.90 10.09
C GLN A 116 8.32 -2.45 9.55
N ILE A 117 7.29 -2.33 10.39
CA ILE A 117 5.87 -2.54 10.04
C ILE A 117 5.36 -1.28 9.34
#